data_AF-A0A832A3P2-F1
#
_entry.id   AF-A0A832A3P2-F1
#
_cell.length_a   1.000
_cell.length_b   1.000
_cell.length_c   1.000
_cell.angle_alpha   90.00
_cell.angle_beta   90.00
_cell.angle_gamma   90.00
#
_symmetry.space_group_name_H-M   'P 1'
#
loop_
_entity.id
_entity.type
_entity.pdbx_description
1 polymer ?
#
loop_
_entity_poly.entity_id
_entity_poly.type
_entity_poly.pdbx_seq_one_letter_code
_entity_poly.pdbx_strand_id
1 'polypeptide(L)'
;MKADKLAQAYLRKAQVRLESLHFFKDRKAYSDVVREAQELVELLLKAAHLHEIRRISKRLRKERELSFYGAEDFIPTEEYDVEDADHAIKDAAFVYQIVSAIFDQTEEEPA
;
A
#
# COMPACT_ATOMS: atom_id res chain seq x y z
N MET A 1 -13.58 -1.71 10.36
CA MET A 1 -13.05 -3.07 10.60
C MET A 1 -11.73 -3.03 11.38
N LYS A 2 -11.12 -4.17 11.74
CA LYS A 2 -9.81 -4.23 12.43
C LYS A 2 -8.68 -3.57 11.62
N ALA A 3 -8.72 -3.65 10.29
CA ALA A 3 -7.75 -3.01 9.39
C ALA A 3 -7.73 -1.48 9.54
N ASP A 4 -8.90 -0.83 9.55
CA ASP A 4 -9.00 0.63 9.72
C ASP A 4 -8.47 1.09 11.08
N LYS A 5 -8.73 0.30 12.14
CA LYS A 5 -8.19 0.58 13.49
C LYS A 5 -6.66 0.49 13.53
N LEU A 6 -6.07 -0.42 12.74
CA LEU A 6 -4.62 -0.59 12.64
C LEU A 6 -3.96 0.54 11.83
N ALA A 7 -4.54 0.91 10.68
CA ALA A 7 -4.08 2.05 9.89
C ALA A 7 -4.13 3.36 10.70
N GLN A 8 -5.23 3.60 11.43
CA GLN A 8 -5.33 4.74 12.36
C GLN A 8 -4.27 4.69 13.47
N ALA A 9 -3.92 3.50 13.98
CA ALA A 9 -2.84 3.37 14.96
C ALA A 9 -1.46 3.71 14.36
N TYR A 10 -1.22 3.37 13.09
CA TYR A 10 0.01 3.76 12.39
C TYR A 10 0.07 5.27 12.14
N LEU A 11 -1.03 5.90 11.71
CA LEU A 11 -1.11 7.35 11.53
C LEU A 11 -0.83 8.11 12.84
N ARG A 12 -1.47 7.70 13.94
CA ARG A 12 -1.21 8.31 15.27
C ARG A 12 0.26 8.18 15.69
N LYS A 13 0.88 7.03 15.43
CA LYS A 13 2.31 6.82 15.71
C LYS A 13 3.23 7.63 14.81
N ALA A 14 2.86 7.86 13.56
CA ALA A 14 3.59 8.70 12.62
C ALA A 14 3.52 10.18 13.01
N GLN A 15 2.35 10.66 13.45
CA GLN A 15 2.17 12.05 13.91
C GLN A 15 3.11 12.40 15.08
N VAL A 16 3.14 11.57 16.13
CA VAL A 16 4.02 11.78 17.30
C VAL A 16 5.50 11.82 16.89
N ARG A 17 5.89 11.00 15.90
CA ARG A 17 7.26 11.00 15.38
C ARG A 17 7.60 12.27 14.63
N LEU A 18 6.67 12.80 13.84
CA LEU A 18 6.86 14.04 13.08
C LEU A 18 7.17 15.21 14.02
N GLU A 19 6.43 15.30 15.13
CA GLU A 19 6.68 16.27 16.20
C GLU A 19 8.08 16.06 16.82
N SER A 20 8.45 14.80 17.08
CA SER A 20 9.74 14.43 17.69
C SER A 20 10.95 14.77 16.81
N LEU A 21 10.80 14.81 15.48
CA LEU A 21 11.91 15.17 14.58
C LEU A 21 12.46 16.57 14.88
N HIS A 22 11.59 17.53 15.20
CA HIS A 22 12.00 18.89 15.57
C HIS A 22 12.77 18.88 16.89
N PHE A 23 12.30 18.13 17.88
CA PHE A 23 13.01 17.97 19.15
C PHE A 23 14.43 17.41 18.96
N PHE A 24 14.60 16.34 18.17
CA PHE A 24 15.93 15.78 17.91
C PHE A 24 16.84 16.76 17.14
N LYS A 25 16.28 17.47 16.16
CA LYS A 25 17.00 18.48 15.39
C LYS A 25 17.50 19.62 16.28
N ASP A 26 16.67 20.15 17.16
CA ASP A 26 17.02 21.23 18.08
C ASP A 26 18.14 20.82 19.05
N ARG A 27 18.17 19.53 19.42
CA ARG A 27 19.23 18.92 20.23
C ARG A 27 20.47 18.51 19.43
N LYS A 28 20.50 18.77 18.12
CA LYS A 28 21.56 18.36 17.19
C LYS A 28 21.78 16.83 17.12
N ALA A 29 20.77 16.05 17.48
CA ALA A 29 20.76 14.59 17.42
C ALA A 29 20.40 14.12 15.99
N TYR A 30 21.24 14.45 15.02
CA TYR A 30 20.90 14.31 13.60
C TYR A 30 20.76 12.86 13.13
N SER A 31 21.51 11.93 13.72
CA SER A 31 21.35 10.49 13.46
C SER A 31 19.95 10.00 13.82
N ASP A 32 19.41 10.49 14.94
CA ASP A 32 18.08 10.14 15.44
C ASP A 32 16.98 10.76 14.57
N VAL A 33 17.20 11.98 14.05
CA VAL A 33 16.31 12.58 13.04
C VAL A 33 16.17 11.67 11.82
N VAL A 34 17.30 11.20 11.25
CA VAL A 34 17.28 10.33 10.05
C VAL A 34 16.61 9.00 10.35
N ARG A 35 16.92 8.39 11.51
CA ARG A 35 16.34 7.12 11.94
C ARG A 35 14.83 7.23 12.13
N GLU A 36 14.34 8.22 12.87
CA GLU A 36 12.92 8.39 13.16
C GLU A 36 12.12 8.86 11.94
N ALA A 37 12.73 9.63 11.03
CA ALA A 37 12.09 9.99 9.77
C ALA A 37 11.85 8.76 8.89
N GLN A 38 12.81 7.83 8.81
CA GLN A 38 12.63 6.58 8.06
C GLN A 38 11.49 5.72 8.65
N GLU A 39 11.42 5.59 9.97
CA GLU A 39 10.34 4.79 10.60
C GLU A 39 8.98 5.48 10.55
N LEU A 40 8.93 6.80 10.57
CA LEU A 40 7.73 7.57 10.27
C LEU A 40 7.22 7.25 8.86
N VAL A 41 8.09 7.29 7.85
CA VAL A 41 7.72 6.99 6.46
C VAL A 41 7.23 5.56 6.33
N GLU A 42 7.93 4.59 6.92
CA GLU A 42 7.53 3.19 6.92
C GLU A 42 6.13 2.96 7.54
N LEU A 43 5.80 3.69 8.62
CA LEU A 43 4.46 3.65 9.22
C LEU A 43 3.38 4.26 8.32
N LEU A 44 3.68 5.37 7.63
CA LEU A 44 2.77 5.98 6.67
C LEU A 44 2.52 5.06 5.47
N LEU A 45 3.54 4.39 4.95
CA LEU A 45 3.38 3.41 3.88
C LEU A 45 2.54 2.20 4.32
N LYS A 46 2.70 1.74 5.56
CA LYS A 46 1.86 0.70 6.16
C LYS A 46 0.43 1.15 6.39
N ALA A 47 0.22 2.43 6.70
CA ALA A 47 -1.11 3.03 6.83
C ALA A 47 -1.81 3.20 5.48
N ALA A 48 -1.07 3.60 4.44
CA ALA A 48 -1.58 3.94 3.10
C ALA A 48 -1.92 2.72 2.21
N HIS A 49 -2.20 1.55 2.81
CA HIS A 49 -2.51 0.30 2.10
C HIS A 49 -1.41 -0.22 1.15
N LEU A 50 -0.18 0.33 1.20
CA LEU A 50 0.91 -0.07 0.29
C LEU A 50 1.26 -1.56 0.39
N HIS A 51 1.13 -2.13 1.60
CA HIS A 51 1.31 -3.56 1.82
C HIS A 51 0.33 -4.40 0.98
N GLU A 52 -0.94 -3.99 0.96
CA GLU A 52 -2.00 -4.69 0.24
C GLU A 52 -1.81 -4.54 -1.27
N ILE A 53 -1.52 -3.32 -1.74
CA ILE A 53 -1.22 -3.04 -3.15
C ILE A 53 -0.01 -3.87 -3.63
N ARG A 54 1.06 -3.97 -2.81
CA ARG A 54 2.24 -4.78 -3.13
C ARG A 54 1.91 -6.27 -3.15
N ARG A 55 1.05 -6.76 -2.24
CA ARG A 55 0.59 -8.16 -2.20
C ARG A 55 -0.18 -8.50 -3.48
N ILE A 56 -1.16 -7.66 -3.83
CA ILE A 56 -1.96 -7.77 -5.05
C ILE A 56 -1.07 -7.78 -6.31
N SER A 57 -0.17 -6.80 -6.43
CA SER A 57 0.76 -6.69 -7.57
C SER A 57 1.64 -7.94 -7.71
N LYS A 58 2.21 -8.44 -6.61
CA LYS A 58 3.02 -9.68 -6.64
C LYS A 58 2.22 -10.90 -7.06
N ARG A 59 0.98 -11.04 -6.58
CA ARG A 59 0.08 -12.16 -6.95
C ARG A 59 -0.22 -12.12 -8.44
N LEU A 60 -0.81 -11.02 -8.93
CA LEU A 60 -1.16 -10.86 -10.34
C LEU A 60 0.04 -11.02 -11.28
N ARG A 61 1.23 -10.58 -10.87
CA ARG A 61 2.48 -10.79 -11.64
C ARG A 61 2.84 -12.27 -11.81
N LYS A 62 2.64 -13.09 -10.77
CA LYS A 62 2.93 -14.54 -10.84
C LYS A 62 1.96 -15.25 -11.76
N GLU A 63 0.67 -14.90 -11.66
CA GLU A 63 -0.37 -15.50 -12.50
C GLU A 63 -0.20 -15.12 -13.98
N ARG A 64 0.34 -13.93 -14.29
CA ARG A 64 0.41 -13.37 -15.65
C ARG A 64 0.97 -14.31 -16.74
N GLU A 65 2.04 -15.04 -16.44
CA GLU A 65 2.66 -15.94 -17.44
C GLU A 65 1.84 -17.21 -17.61
N LEU A 66 1.42 -17.80 -16.50
CA LEU A 66 0.60 -19.01 -16.47
C LEU A 66 -0.79 -18.76 -17.09
N SER A 67 -1.42 -17.61 -16.82
CA SER A 67 -2.72 -17.23 -17.39
C SER A 67 -2.68 -16.93 -18.88
N PHE A 68 -1.50 -16.61 -19.43
CA PHE A 68 -1.36 -16.24 -20.83
C PHE A 68 -0.88 -17.41 -21.69
N TYR A 69 0.12 -18.16 -21.22
CA TYR A 69 0.75 -19.24 -21.98
C TYR A 69 0.41 -20.65 -21.48
N GLY A 70 -0.10 -20.78 -20.25
CA GLY A 70 -0.23 -22.09 -19.61
C GLY A 70 1.11 -22.72 -19.22
N ALA A 71 1.09 -24.02 -18.98
CA ALA A 71 2.26 -24.87 -18.76
C ALA A 71 2.00 -26.27 -19.34
N GLU A 72 2.99 -27.17 -19.32
CA GLU A 72 2.89 -28.54 -19.88
C GLU A 72 1.66 -29.29 -19.35
N ASP A 73 1.32 -29.11 -18.07
CA ASP A 73 0.16 -29.71 -17.40
C ASP A 73 -0.91 -28.67 -17.00
N PHE A 74 -0.95 -27.50 -17.64
CA PHE A 74 -1.87 -26.41 -17.24
C PHE A 74 -2.44 -25.66 -18.45
N ILE A 75 -3.75 -25.79 -18.68
CA ILE A 75 -4.46 -25.10 -19.77
C ILE A 75 -5.28 -23.94 -19.17
N PRO A 76 -4.92 -22.67 -19.46
CA PRO A 76 -5.54 -21.53 -18.78
C PRO A 76 -7.07 -21.44 -18.93
N THR A 77 -7.59 -21.85 -20.09
CA THR A 77 -9.04 -21.82 -20.36
C THR A 77 -9.83 -22.91 -19.63
N GLU A 78 -9.16 -23.90 -19.05
CA GLU A 78 -9.77 -24.98 -18.29
C GLU A 78 -9.54 -24.83 -16.78
N GLU A 79 -8.41 -24.23 -16.40
CA GLU A 79 -7.97 -24.12 -15.01
C GLU A 79 -8.40 -22.82 -14.31
N TYR A 80 -8.59 -21.72 -15.05
CA TYR A 80 -9.13 -20.48 -14.49
C TYR A 80 -10.64 -20.44 -14.57
N ASP A 81 -11.27 -19.99 -13.50
CA ASP A 81 -12.73 -19.87 -13.43
C ASP A 81 -13.21 -18.42 -13.19
N VAL A 82 -14.52 -18.30 -12.97
CA VAL A 82 -15.17 -17.02 -12.69
C VAL A 82 -14.73 -16.42 -11.35
N GLU A 83 -14.40 -17.24 -10.36
CA GLU A 83 -13.96 -16.78 -9.04
C GLU A 83 -12.56 -16.17 -9.13
N ASP A 84 -11.67 -16.73 -9.95
CA ASP A 84 -10.36 -16.15 -10.23
C ASP A 84 -10.47 -14.78 -10.89
N ALA A 85 -11.35 -14.67 -11.90
CA ALA A 85 -11.62 -13.42 -12.59
C ALA A 85 -12.19 -12.37 -11.63
N ASP A 86 -13.19 -12.74 -10.83
CA ASP A 86 -13.78 -11.86 -9.83
C ASP A 86 -12.76 -11.39 -8.79
N HIS A 87 -11.87 -12.27 -8.33
CA HIS A 87 -10.79 -11.90 -7.43
C HIS A 87 -9.81 -10.92 -8.08
N ALA A 88 -9.40 -11.16 -9.33
CA ALA A 88 -8.51 -10.25 -10.05
C ALA A 88 -9.14 -8.86 -10.25
N ILE A 89 -10.44 -8.81 -10.59
CA ILE A 89 -11.20 -7.57 -10.74
C ILE A 89 -11.29 -6.82 -9.40
N LYS A 90 -11.64 -7.51 -8.30
CA LYS A 90 -11.70 -6.89 -6.96
C LYS A 90 -10.36 -6.31 -6.54
N ASP A 91 -9.27 -7.05 -6.77
CA ASP A 91 -7.91 -6.61 -6.49
C ASP A 91 -7.54 -5.36 -7.31
N ALA A 92 -7.83 -5.35 -8.61
CA ALA A 92 -7.56 -4.20 -9.47
C ALA A 92 -8.41 -2.97 -9.10
N ALA A 93 -9.69 -3.18 -8.82
CA ALA A 93 -10.62 -2.13 -8.40
C ALA A 93 -10.19 -1.51 -7.06
N PHE A 94 -9.72 -2.32 -6.10
CA PHE A 94 -9.18 -1.84 -4.84
C PHE A 94 -7.99 -0.90 -5.06
N VAL A 95 -7.02 -1.31 -5.88
CA VAL A 95 -5.84 -0.48 -6.19
C VAL A 95 -6.26 0.83 -6.86
N TYR A 96 -7.16 0.76 -7.85
CA TYR A 96 -7.67 1.94 -8.54
C TYR A 96 -8.34 2.91 -7.58
N GLN A 97 -9.26 2.44 -6.73
CA GLN A 97 -9.98 3.28 -5.77
C GLN A 97 -9.04 3.99 -4.79
N ILE A 98 -8.03 3.28 -4.26
CA ILE A 98 -7.05 3.90 -3.35
C ILE A 98 -6.25 4.98 -4.06
N VAL A 99 -5.81 4.74 -5.30
CA VAL A 99 -5.03 5.71 -6.05
C VAL A 99 -5.88 6.92 -6.46
N SER A 100 -7.09 6.71 -6.99
CA SER A 100 -8.01 7.80 -7.35
C SER A 100 -8.35 8.69 -6.17
N ALA A 101 -8.62 8.12 -4.99
CA ALA A 101 -8.92 8.89 -3.79
C ALA A 101 -7.77 9.81 -3.34
N ILE A 102 -6.50 9.49 -3.69
CA ILE A 102 -5.35 10.35 -3.42
C ILE A 102 -5.34 11.55 -4.36
N PHE A 103 -5.67 11.35 -5.64
CA PHE A 103 -5.65 12.41 -6.66
C PHE A 103 -6.86 13.35 -6.56
N ASP A 104 -8.03 12.84 -6.20
CA ASP A 104 -9.22 13.68 -6.00
C ASP A 104 -9.08 14.63 -4.79
N GLN A 105 -8.21 14.29 -3.82
CA GLN A 105 -7.90 15.16 -2.66
C GLN A 105 -6.90 16.28 -2.99
N THR A 106 -6.28 16.26 -4.18
CA THR A 106 -5.31 17.28 -4.59
C THR A 106 -5.90 18.43 -5.41
N GLU A 107 -7.19 18.37 -5.77
CA GLU A 107 -7.87 19.46 -6.49
C GLU A 107 -8.59 20.47 -5.56
N GLU A 108 -8.56 20.25 -4.24
CA GLU A 108 -9.11 21.18 -3.22
C GLU A 108 -8.01 21.98 -2.48
N GLU A 109 -7.12 22.67 -3.20
CA GLU A 109 -6.39 23.83 -2.63
C GLU A 109 -6.83 25.10 -3.35
N PRO A 110 -7.81 25.87 -2.81
CA PRO A 110 -8.05 27.23 -3.28
C PRO A 110 -6.91 28.16 -2.82
N ALA A 111 -6.39 28.93 -3.78
CA ALA A 111 -5.41 30.00 -3.60
C ALA A 111 -5.90 31.14 -2.67
#